data_AF-A0A378MY75-F1
#
_entry.id   AF-A0A378MY75-F1
#
_cell.length_a   1.000
_cell.length_b   1.000
_cell.length_c   1.000
_cell.angle_alpha   90.00
_cell.angle_beta   90.00
_cell.angle_gamma   90.00
#
_symmetry.space_group_name_H-M   'P 1'
#
loop_
_entity.id
_entity.type
_entity.pdbx_description
1 polymer ?
#
loop_
_entity_poly.entity_id
_entity_poly.type
_entity_poly.pdbx_seq_one_letter_code
_entity_poly.pdbx_strand_id
1 'polypeptide(L)'
;MISAYQVYLARFYNADAILLMLSVVNDETYRELATLAHELGMGVLTETSTEAEFERALALGAKVIGVNNRDLHTLTIDMNRIVRLVEKYQAQISADVCLISESGINDHQQVKNIKPYVHAFLIGSSLMGSADLNNAVRAVIFGENKVCGLTRVQDVKAVYEQGALYGGLIFAEGSPRQLSLRQAKNWW
;
A
#
# COMPACT_ATOMS: atom_id res chain seq x y z
N MET A 1 5.48 -15.57 -10.62
CA MET A 1 6.46 -16.63 -10.95
C MET A 1 5.82 -17.59 -11.93
N ILE A 2 6.60 -18.19 -12.84
CA ILE A 2 6.12 -19.15 -13.86
C ILE A 2 6.82 -20.52 -13.78
N SER A 3 7.82 -20.69 -12.92
CA SER A 3 8.52 -21.97 -12.76
C SER A 3 9.10 -22.14 -11.36
N ALA A 4 9.28 -23.39 -10.94
CA ALA A 4 9.86 -23.75 -9.65
C ALA A 4 11.26 -23.17 -9.45
N TYR A 5 12.05 -23.07 -10.54
CA TYR A 5 13.38 -22.45 -10.50
C TYR A 5 13.34 -21.02 -9.94
N GLN A 6 12.35 -20.20 -10.36
CA GLN A 6 12.22 -18.83 -9.86
C GLN A 6 11.85 -18.78 -8.37
N VAL A 7 11.08 -19.76 -7.88
CA VAL A 7 10.71 -19.87 -6.47
C VAL A 7 11.95 -20.21 -5.63
N TYR A 8 12.74 -21.21 -6.04
CA TYR A 8 14.01 -21.53 -5.39
C TYR A 8 14.99 -20.35 -5.42
N LEU A 9 15.10 -19.67 -6.57
CA LEU A 9 15.98 -18.52 -6.72
C LEU A 9 15.56 -17.36 -5.80
N ALA A 10 14.25 -17.09 -5.69
CA ALA A 10 13.73 -16.08 -4.77
C ALA A 10 14.10 -16.42 -3.32
N ARG A 11 13.90 -17.68 -2.89
CA ARG A 11 14.27 -18.09 -1.53
C ARG A 11 15.78 -18.05 -1.30
N PHE A 12 16.59 -18.43 -2.30
CA PHE A 12 18.04 -18.31 -2.25
C PHE A 12 18.50 -16.87 -2.01
N TYR A 13 17.80 -15.89 -2.57
CA TYR A 13 18.03 -14.46 -2.31
C TYR A 13 17.23 -13.91 -1.11
N ASN A 14 16.79 -14.78 -0.19
CA ASN A 14 16.10 -14.46 1.06
C ASN A 14 14.72 -13.80 0.91
N ALA A 15 14.00 -14.06 -0.19
CA ALA A 15 12.61 -13.62 -0.29
C ALA A 15 11.74 -14.33 0.75
N ASP A 16 10.87 -13.59 1.43
CA ASP A 16 9.89 -14.12 2.39
C ASP A 16 8.52 -14.39 1.74
N ALA A 17 8.31 -13.92 0.52
CA ALA A 17 7.10 -14.14 -0.24
C ALA A 17 7.36 -14.09 -1.75
N ILE A 18 6.45 -14.70 -2.52
CA ILE A 18 6.43 -14.60 -3.99
C ILE A 18 5.09 -14.07 -4.50
N LEU A 19 5.11 -13.55 -5.72
CA LEU A 19 3.93 -13.16 -6.48
C LEU A 19 3.53 -14.27 -7.47
N LEU A 20 2.26 -14.70 -7.43
CA LEU A 20 1.65 -15.56 -8.44
C LEU A 20 0.46 -14.83 -9.08
N MET A 21 0.56 -14.58 -10.38
CA MET A 21 -0.45 -13.84 -11.14
C MET A 21 -1.38 -14.82 -11.86
N LEU A 22 -2.67 -14.81 -11.55
CA LEU A 22 -3.63 -15.72 -12.19
C LEU A 22 -3.90 -15.40 -13.66
N SER A 23 -3.51 -14.21 -14.13
CA SER A 23 -3.47 -13.85 -15.54
C SER A 23 -2.34 -14.55 -16.32
N VAL A 24 -1.35 -15.11 -15.63
CA VAL A 24 -0.16 -15.73 -16.24
C VAL A 24 -0.13 -17.24 -16.05
N VAL A 25 -0.50 -17.73 -14.86
CA VAL A 25 -0.44 -19.17 -14.55
C VAL A 25 -1.84 -19.79 -14.50
N ASN A 26 -1.93 -21.03 -14.98
CA ASN A 26 -3.12 -21.86 -14.82
C ASN A 26 -3.21 -22.42 -13.39
N ASP A 27 -4.32 -23.08 -13.08
CA ASP A 27 -4.59 -23.57 -11.73
C ASP A 27 -3.65 -24.71 -11.27
N GLU A 28 -3.15 -25.53 -12.20
CA GLU A 28 -2.21 -26.60 -11.91
C GLU A 28 -0.85 -26.01 -11.51
N THR A 29 -0.29 -25.15 -12.37
CA THR A 29 0.96 -24.42 -12.10
C THR A 29 0.85 -23.56 -10.85
N TYR A 30 -0.29 -22.90 -10.61
CA TYR A 30 -0.49 -22.15 -9.37
C TYR A 30 -0.33 -23.04 -8.14
N ARG A 31 -1.00 -24.21 -8.12
CA ARG A 31 -0.94 -25.14 -6.97
C ARG A 31 0.47 -25.66 -6.74
N GLU A 32 1.18 -26.01 -7.81
CA GLU A 32 2.58 -26.47 -7.73
C GLU A 32 3.48 -25.38 -7.12
N LEU A 33 3.43 -24.16 -7.65
CA LEU A 33 4.30 -23.07 -7.22
C LEU A 33 3.94 -22.56 -5.82
N ALA A 34 2.65 -22.51 -5.48
CA ALA A 34 2.19 -22.11 -4.15
C ALA A 34 2.59 -23.15 -3.09
N THR A 35 2.44 -24.44 -3.39
CA THR A 35 2.88 -25.53 -2.50
C THR A 35 4.37 -25.45 -2.24
N LEU A 36 5.17 -25.31 -3.31
CA LEU A 36 6.62 -25.16 -3.17
C LEU A 36 7.01 -23.93 -2.35
N ALA A 37 6.34 -22.79 -2.55
CA ALA A 37 6.60 -21.58 -1.77
C ALA A 37 6.34 -21.82 -0.27
N HIS A 38 5.23 -22.48 0.07
CA HIS A 38 4.90 -22.81 1.46
C HIS A 38 5.89 -23.82 2.07
N GLU A 39 6.32 -24.85 1.33
CA GLU A 39 7.35 -25.81 1.78
C GLU A 39 8.68 -25.11 2.11
N LEU A 40 8.99 -24.03 1.39
CA LEU A 40 10.16 -23.18 1.63
C LEU A 40 9.93 -22.09 2.68
N GLY A 41 8.76 -22.07 3.33
CA GLY A 41 8.40 -21.11 4.37
C GLY A 41 8.11 -19.69 3.86
N MET A 42 7.81 -19.53 2.58
CA MET A 42 7.45 -18.24 1.97
C MET A 42 5.93 -18.06 1.88
N GLY A 43 5.48 -16.80 1.96
CA GLY A 43 4.11 -16.42 1.63
C GLY A 43 3.85 -16.34 0.13
N VAL A 44 2.57 -16.33 -0.25
CA VAL A 44 2.14 -16.17 -1.65
C VAL A 44 1.13 -15.03 -1.75
N LEU A 45 1.49 -13.98 -2.47
CA LEU A 45 0.54 -12.96 -2.95
C LEU A 45 -0.07 -13.47 -4.26
N THR A 46 -1.37 -13.75 -4.24
CA THR A 46 -2.13 -14.19 -5.42
C THR A 46 -2.75 -12.98 -6.10
N GLU A 47 -2.14 -12.50 -7.18
CA GLU A 47 -2.62 -11.33 -7.91
C GLU A 47 -3.72 -11.71 -8.90
N THR A 48 -4.77 -10.89 -8.89
CA THR A 48 -5.94 -10.96 -9.74
C THR A 48 -6.18 -9.61 -10.39
N SER A 49 -6.54 -9.64 -11.67
CA SER A 49 -6.84 -8.48 -12.48
C SER A 49 -8.25 -8.53 -13.03
N THR A 50 -8.90 -9.69 -13.10
CA THR A 50 -10.28 -9.83 -13.56
C THR A 50 -11.17 -10.50 -12.51
N GLU A 51 -12.49 -10.39 -12.68
CA GLU A 51 -13.45 -11.08 -11.81
C GLU A 51 -13.29 -12.60 -11.88
N ALA A 52 -13.08 -13.16 -13.08
CA ALA A 52 -12.83 -14.59 -13.25
C ALA A 52 -11.56 -15.06 -12.52
N GLU A 53 -10.51 -14.23 -12.50
CA GLU A 53 -9.30 -14.50 -11.71
C GLU A 53 -9.57 -14.42 -10.21
N PHE A 54 -10.37 -13.46 -9.75
CA PHE A 54 -10.79 -13.37 -8.36
C PHE A 54 -11.56 -14.61 -7.89
N GLU A 55 -12.52 -15.08 -8.70
CA GLU A 55 -13.24 -16.33 -8.45
C GLU A 55 -12.29 -17.53 -8.39
N ARG A 56 -11.32 -17.60 -9.30
CA ARG A 56 -10.27 -18.64 -9.28
C ARG A 56 -9.44 -18.58 -8.01
N ALA A 57 -9.02 -17.39 -7.57
CA ALA A 57 -8.26 -17.23 -6.33
C ALA A 57 -9.02 -17.76 -5.11
N LEU A 58 -10.33 -17.48 -5.02
CA LEU A 58 -11.20 -18.03 -3.99
C LEU A 58 -11.31 -19.56 -4.08
N ALA A 59 -11.53 -20.11 -5.27
CA ALA A 59 -11.63 -21.55 -5.51
C ALA A 59 -10.31 -22.29 -5.21
N LEU A 60 -9.17 -21.63 -5.43
CA LEU A 60 -7.83 -22.12 -5.10
C LEU A 60 -7.49 -22.02 -3.60
N GLY A 61 -8.33 -21.36 -2.80
CA GLY A 61 -8.12 -21.21 -1.37
C GLY A 61 -6.98 -20.25 -1.01
N ALA A 62 -6.68 -19.28 -1.88
CA ALA A 62 -5.62 -18.30 -1.65
C ALA A 62 -5.86 -17.52 -0.35
N LYS A 63 -4.82 -17.40 0.49
CA LYS A 63 -4.89 -16.68 1.78
C LYS A 63 -4.56 -15.20 1.69
N VAL A 64 -3.78 -14.80 0.68
CA VAL A 64 -3.49 -13.40 0.39
C VAL A 64 -3.83 -13.16 -1.07
N ILE A 65 -4.87 -12.36 -1.30
CA ILE A 65 -5.36 -12.02 -2.64
C ILE A 65 -5.12 -10.55 -2.89
N GLY A 66 -4.36 -10.27 -3.95
CA GLY A 66 -4.12 -8.95 -4.49
C GLY A 66 -5.08 -8.65 -5.63
N VAL A 67 -5.74 -7.50 -5.59
CA VAL A 67 -6.53 -7.00 -6.72
C VAL A 67 -5.78 -5.84 -7.35
N ASN A 68 -5.30 -6.07 -8.57
CA ASN A 68 -4.63 -5.06 -9.35
C ASN A 68 -5.67 -4.16 -10.01
N ASN A 69 -5.81 -2.93 -9.52
CA ASN A 69 -6.75 -1.95 -10.06
C ASN A 69 -6.33 -1.44 -11.44
N ARG A 70 -5.07 -1.72 -11.87
CA ARG A 70 -4.58 -1.41 -13.21
C ARG A 70 -4.87 -2.56 -14.15
N ASP A 71 -5.57 -2.25 -15.22
CA ASP A 71 -5.68 -3.15 -16.37
C ASP A 71 -4.34 -3.17 -17.13
N LEU A 72 -3.71 -4.35 -17.26
CA LEU A 72 -2.38 -4.46 -17.88
C LEU A 72 -2.40 -4.32 -19.41
N HIS A 73 -3.56 -4.42 -20.06
CA HIS A 73 -3.70 -4.26 -21.50
C HIS A 73 -3.93 -2.79 -21.90
N THR A 74 -4.72 -2.06 -21.10
CA THR A 74 -5.10 -0.68 -21.39
C THR A 74 -4.36 0.34 -20.53
N LEU A 75 -3.69 -0.11 -19.47
CA LEU A 75 -3.03 0.70 -18.43
C LEU A 75 -3.97 1.60 -17.62
N THR A 76 -5.28 1.49 -17.85
CA THR A 76 -6.31 2.23 -17.13
C THR A 76 -6.40 1.75 -15.69
N ILE A 77 -6.72 2.65 -14.77
CA ILE A 77 -6.84 2.36 -13.33
C ILE A 77 -8.29 2.58 -12.92
N ASP A 78 -8.90 1.57 -12.31
CA ASP A 78 -10.20 1.66 -11.67
C ASP A 78 -10.12 1.18 -10.22
N MET A 79 -9.98 2.13 -9.29
CA MET A 79 -9.91 1.87 -7.84
C MET A 79 -11.18 1.27 -7.26
N ASN A 80 -12.33 1.38 -7.95
CA ASN A 80 -13.58 0.80 -7.50
C ASN A 80 -13.70 -0.69 -7.85
N ARG A 81 -12.74 -1.26 -8.61
CA ARG A 81 -12.72 -2.68 -8.97
C ARG A 81 -12.75 -3.57 -7.73
N ILE A 82 -11.82 -3.34 -6.79
CA ILE A 82 -11.77 -4.13 -5.55
C ILE A 82 -13.03 -3.97 -4.71
N VAL A 83 -13.60 -2.77 -4.63
CA VAL A 83 -14.85 -2.51 -3.88
C VAL A 83 -15.98 -3.39 -4.42
N ARG A 84 -16.20 -3.38 -5.75
CA ARG A 84 -17.25 -4.17 -6.39
C ARG A 84 -17.05 -5.68 -6.20
N LEU A 85 -15.80 -6.15 -6.26
CA LEU A 85 -15.50 -7.58 -6.03
C LEU A 85 -15.77 -7.98 -4.58
N VAL A 86 -15.31 -7.18 -3.61
CA VAL A 86 -15.53 -7.47 -2.19
C VAL A 86 -17.01 -7.48 -1.83
N GLU A 87 -17.78 -6.51 -2.32
CA GLU A 87 -19.23 -6.45 -2.10
C GLU A 87 -19.95 -7.65 -2.73
N LYS A 88 -19.57 -8.04 -3.96
CA LYS A 88 -20.20 -9.17 -4.66
C LYS A 88 -19.88 -10.53 -4.02
N TYR A 89 -18.64 -10.73 -3.60
CA TYR A 89 -18.14 -12.02 -3.11
C TYR A 89 -18.01 -12.11 -1.58
N GLN A 90 -18.62 -11.17 -0.84
CA GLN A 90 -18.49 -11.07 0.61
C GLN A 90 -18.79 -12.39 1.34
N ALA A 91 -19.75 -13.17 0.87
CA ALA A 91 -20.14 -14.45 1.47
C ALA A 91 -19.16 -15.59 1.17
N GLN A 92 -18.34 -15.47 0.13
CA GLN A 92 -17.35 -16.46 -0.30
C GLN A 92 -15.95 -16.15 0.21
N ILE A 93 -15.66 -14.89 0.54
CA ILE A 93 -14.38 -14.48 1.12
C ILE A 93 -14.32 -14.98 2.57
N SER A 94 -13.47 -15.97 2.81
CA SER A 94 -13.23 -16.49 4.16
C SER A 94 -12.58 -15.42 5.04
N ALA A 95 -12.89 -15.44 6.35
CA ALA A 95 -12.43 -14.45 7.32
C ALA A 95 -10.90 -14.43 7.50
N ASP A 96 -10.21 -15.49 7.09
CA ASP A 96 -8.75 -15.60 7.14
C ASP A 96 -8.05 -15.15 5.84
N VAL A 97 -8.80 -14.66 4.85
CA VAL A 97 -8.25 -14.11 3.61
C VAL A 97 -7.85 -12.65 3.81
N CYS A 98 -6.57 -12.36 3.59
CA CYS A 98 -6.04 -11.01 3.49
C CYS A 98 -6.27 -10.47 2.07
N LEU A 99 -6.85 -9.27 1.97
CA LEU A 99 -7.15 -8.61 0.70
C LEU A 99 -6.23 -7.40 0.55
N ILE A 100 -5.56 -7.31 -0.59
CA ILE A 100 -4.61 -6.24 -0.89
C ILE A 100 -5.11 -5.45 -2.10
N SER A 101 -5.25 -4.13 -1.95
CA SER A 101 -5.49 -3.24 -3.08
C SER A 101 -4.16 -2.82 -3.70
N GLU A 102 -4.01 -2.99 -5.00
CA GLU A 102 -2.79 -2.66 -5.73
C GLU A 102 -3.04 -1.65 -6.84
N SER A 103 -2.02 -0.84 -7.15
CA SER A 103 -2.07 0.24 -8.16
C SER A 103 -3.05 1.37 -7.84
N GLY A 104 -2.72 2.60 -8.29
CA GLY A 104 -3.66 3.73 -8.26
C GLY A 104 -3.80 4.48 -6.94
N ILE A 105 -3.07 4.07 -5.89
CA ILE A 105 -3.04 4.75 -4.60
C ILE A 105 -1.95 5.83 -4.58
N ASN A 106 -2.37 7.08 -4.64
CA ASN A 106 -1.53 8.28 -4.70
C ASN A 106 -1.64 9.11 -3.42
N ASP A 107 -2.78 9.08 -2.74
CA ASP A 107 -3.03 9.92 -1.57
C ASP A 107 -3.78 9.18 -0.45
N HIS A 108 -3.81 9.85 0.71
CA HIS A 108 -4.48 9.33 1.91
C HIS A 108 -6.00 9.26 1.80
N GLN A 109 -6.63 10.09 0.97
CA GLN A 109 -8.07 10.06 0.79
C GLN A 109 -8.49 8.78 0.07
N GLN A 110 -7.72 8.35 -0.94
CA GLN A 110 -7.91 7.08 -1.62
C GLN A 110 -7.74 5.90 -0.65
N VAL A 111 -6.71 5.94 0.20
CA VAL A 111 -6.53 4.93 1.27
C VAL A 111 -7.77 4.87 2.16
N LYS A 112 -8.28 6.01 2.64
CA LYS A 112 -9.48 6.08 3.49
C LYS A 112 -10.73 5.51 2.81
N ASN A 113 -10.91 5.76 1.52
CA ASN A 113 -12.08 5.30 0.78
C ASN A 113 -12.09 3.77 0.60
N ILE A 114 -10.91 3.16 0.42
CA ILE A 114 -10.77 1.73 0.12
C ILE A 114 -10.53 0.87 1.38
N LYS A 115 -9.96 1.45 2.43
CA LYS A 115 -9.63 0.75 3.69
C LYS A 115 -10.78 -0.08 4.28
N PRO A 116 -12.07 0.31 4.21
CA PRO A 116 -13.15 -0.52 4.73
C PRO A 116 -13.31 -1.88 4.04
N TYR A 117 -12.79 -2.02 2.82
CA TYR A 117 -12.99 -3.20 1.97
C TYR A 117 -11.75 -4.11 1.93
N VAL A 118 -10.61 -3.66 2.45
CA VAL A 118 -9.31 -4.33 2.24
C VAL A 118 -8.49 -4.35 3.52
N HIS A 119 -7.52 -5.25 3.57
CA HIS A 119 -6.64 -5.43 4.73
C HIS A 119 -5.29 -4.72 4.56
N ALA A 120 -4.81 -4.59 3.33
CA ALA A 120 -3.53 -3.93 3.03
C ALA A 120 -3.53 -3.23 1.65
N PHE A 121 -2.47 -2.49 1.39
CA PHE A 121 -2.22 -1.79 0.14
C PHE A 121 -0.81 -2.09 -0.37
N LEU A 122 -0.65 -2.27 -1.68
CA LEU A 122 0.66 -2.32 -2.34
C LEU A 122 0.86 -1.04 -3.13
N ILE A 123 1.84 -0.24 -2.71
CA ILE A 123 2.06 1.13 -3.21
C ILE A 123 3.52 1.27 -3.63
N GLY A 124 3.75 1.67 -4.88
CA GLY A 124 5.10 1.83 -5.46
C GLY A 124 5.30 3.20 -6.09
N SER A 125 4.69 3.44 -7.26
CA SER A 125 5.00 4.61 -8.11
C SER A 125 4.81 5.97 -7.42
N SER A 126 3.77 6.14 -6.60
CA SER A 126 3.52 7.39 -5.86
C SER A 126 4.59 7.69 -4.80
N LEU A 127 5.28 6.65 -4.31
CA LEU A 127 6.38 6.79 -3.36
C LEU A 127 7.71 6.99 -4.09
N MET A 128 7.98 6.18 -5.11
CA MET A 128 9.27 6.17 -5.82
C MET A 128 9.51 7.43 -6.67
N GLY A 129 8.44 8.14 -7.04
CA GLY A 129 8.55 9.43 -7.72
C GLY A 129 8.90 10.61 -6.81
N SER A 130 8.91 10.42 -5.48
CA SER A 130 9.18 11.50 -4.52
C SER A 130 10.67 11.67 -4.25
N ALA A 131 11.12 12.92 -4.14
CA ALA A 131 12.46 13.25 -3.67
C ALA A 131 12.64 12.96 -2.17
N ASP A 132 11.55 12.98 -1.39
CA ASP A 132 11.54 12.64 0.02
C ASP A 132 10.59 11.46 0.27
N LEU A 133 11.17 10.27 0.42
CA LEU A 133 10.43 9.03 0.62
C LEU A 133 9.70 9.02 1.97
N ASN A 134 10.30 9.58 3.02
CA ASN A 134 9.68 9.62 4.34
C ASN A 134 8.40 10.46 4.31
N ASN A 135 8.45 11.63 3.68
CA ASN A 135 7.28 12.47 3.52
C ASN A 135 6.22 11.85 2.60
N ALA A 136 6.62 11.18 1.51
CA ALA A 136 5.66 10.49 0.64
C ALA A 136 4.91 9.36 1.37
N VAL A 137 5.64 8.54 2.14
CA VAL A 137 5.04 7.47 2.96
C VAL A 137 4.09 8.06 4.01
N ARG A 138 4.51 9.12 4.73
CA ARG A 138 3.66 9.79 5.73
C ARG A 138 2.44 10.45 5.10
N ALA A 139 2.58 11.06 3.93
CA ALA A 139 1.49 11.68 3.19
C ALA A 139 0.39 10.66 2.90
N VAL A 140 0.75 9.45 2.49
CA VAL A 140 -0.21 8.38 2.17
C VAL A 140 -0.83 7.75 3.42
N ILE A 141 -0.01 7.49 4.46
CA ILE A 141 -0.48 6.80 5.68
C ILE A 141 -1.32 7.74 6.56
N PHE A 142 -0.87 8.98 6.76
CA PHE A 142 -1.46 9.92 7.72
C PHE A 142 -2.22 11.06 7.05
N GLY A 143 -1.95 11.35 5.78
CA GLY A 143 -2.42 12.56 5.11
C GLY A 143 -1.43 13.72 5.23
N GLU A 144 -1.69 14.77 4.47
CA GLU A 144 -0.95 16.04 4.50
C GLU A 144 -1.31 16.86 5.74
N ASN A 145 -0.82 16.41 6.89
CA ASN A 145 -1.14 17.02 8.17
C ASN A 145 -0.24 18.22 8.47
N LYS A 146 -0.85 19.29 9.01
CA LYS A 146 -0.16 20.49 9.48
C LYS A 146 -0.44 20.72 10.96
N VAL A 147 0.61 20.92 11.75
CA VAL A 147 0.50 21.45 13.11
C VAL A 147 0.87 22.93 13.09
N CYS A 148 -0.07 23.81 13.43
CA CYS A 148 0.06 25.25 13.23
C CYS A 148 0.44 26.00 14.51
N GLY A 149 1.26 27.06 14.37
CA GLY A 149 1.62 27.96 15.46
C GLY A 149 2.66 27.38 16.41
N LEU A 150 3.67 26.70 15.86
CA LEU A 150 4.80 26.18 16.62
C LEU A 150 5.66 27.35 17.11
N THR A 151 5.97 27.37 18.41
CA THR A 151 6.74 28.46 19.05
C THR A 151 8.04 28.00 19.71
N ARG A 152 8.31 26.68 19.73
CA ARG A 152 9.50 26.07 20.35
C ARG A 152 10.13 25.04 19.41
N VAL A 153 11.47 25.01 19.35
CA VAL A 153 12.25 24.03 18.54
C VAL A 153 11.86 22.59 18.86
N GLN A 154 11.76 22.27 20.15
CA GLN A 154 11.40 20.93 20.61
C GLN A 154 10.03 20.45 20.07
N ASP A 155 9.08 21.37 19.89
CA ASP A 155 7.76 21.03 19.35
C ASP A 155 7.85 20.74 17.85
N VAL A 156 8.71 21.43 17.11
CA VAL A 156 8.97 21.13 15.69
C VAL A 156 9.48 19.70 15.53
N LYS A 157 10.46 19.32 16.35
CA LYS A 157 11.02 17.96 16.34
C LYS A 157 9.97 16.92 16.72
N ALA A 158 9.24 17.16 17.81
CA ALA A 158 8.19 16.25 18.27
C ALA A 158 7.09 16.06 17.21
N VAL A 159 6.64 17.14 16.58
CA VAL A 159 5.62 17.10 15.53
C VAL A 159 6.09 16.31 14.30
N TYR A 160 7.35 16.49 13.90
CA TYR A 160 7.95 15.70 12.82
C TYR A 160 8.09 14.21 13.20
N GLU A 161 8.50 13.90 14.43
CA GLU A 161 8.62 12.53 14.93
C GLU A 161 7.25 11.82 14.99
N GLN A 162 6.18 12.58 15.26
CA GLN A 162 4.79 12.09 15.26
C GLN A 162 4.16 12.02 13.85
N GLY A 163 4.93 12.29 12.79
CA GLY A 163 4.51 12.07 11.41
C GLY A 163 3.77 13.22 10.73
N ALA A 164 3.73 14.41 11.33
CA ALA A 164 3.23 15.58 10.61
C ALA A 164 4.17 15.99 9.48
N LEU A 165 3.59 16.44 8.37
CA LEU A 165 4.34 16.87 7.19
C LEU A 165 4.71 18.35 7.28
N TYR A 166 3.82 19.16 7.86
CA TYR A 166 3.99 20.60 7.90
C TYR A 166 3.98 21.14 9.33
N GLY A 167 4.98 21.97 9.63
CA GLY A 167 5.03 22.82 10.83
C GLY A 167 4.72 24.27 10.48
N GLY A 168 3.68 24.85 11.06
CA GLY A 168 3.28 26.23 10.80
C GLY A 168 3.97 27.22 11.73
N LEU A 169 4.73 28.15 11.17
CA LEU A 169 5.26 29.32 11.87
C LEU A 169 4.37 30.54 11.58
N ILE A 170 4.04 31.32 12.60
CA ILE A 170 3.14 32.47 12.47
C ILE A 170 3.94 33.75 12.58
N PHE A 171 3.87 34.60 11.55
CA PHE A 171 4.51 35.92 11.52
C PHE A 171 3.50 37.08 11.64
N ALA A 172 2.21 36.76 11.76
CA ALA A 172 1.14 37.75 11.86
C ALA A 172 1.26 38.56 13.15
N GLU A 173 1.25 39.89 13.01
CA GLU A 173 1.29 40.82 14.13
C GLU A 173 0.06 40.67 15.03
N GLY A 174 0.28 40.70 16.34
CA GLY A 174 -0.79 40.53 17.34
C GLY A 174 -1.21 39.07 17.59
N SER A 175 -0.62 38.09 16.90
CA SER A 175 -0.84 36.69 17.22
C SER A 175 -0.14 36.31 18.53
N PRO A 176 -0.80 35.60 19.47
CA PRO A 176 -0.12 35.09 20.67
C PRO A 176 0.94 34.03 20.36
N ARG A 177 1.01 33.55 19.11
CA ARG A 177 2.00 32.58 18.62
C ARG A 177 2.97 33.20 17.61
N GLN A 178 3.04 34.53 17.56
CA GLN A 178 3.92 35.26 16.65
C GLN A 178 5.40 34.91 16.91
N LEU A 179 6.13 34.67 15.83
CA LEU A 179 7.58 34.53 15.81
C LEU A 179 8.21 35.64 14.98
N SER A 180 9.45 35.99 15.31
CA SER A 180 10.32 36.76 14.42
C SER A 180 11.01 35.84 13.40
N LEU A 181 11.42 36.42 12.26
CA LEU A 181 12.23 35.69 11.27
C LEU A 181 13.55 35.16 11.86
N ARG A 182 14.13 35.87 12.84
CA ARG A 182 15.34 35.44 13.54
C ARG A 182 15.10 34.17 14.35
N GLN A 183 13.98 34.10 15.08
CA GLN A 183 13.61 32.89 15.82
C GLN A 183 13.40 31.71 14.87
N ALA A 184 12.67 31.91 13.78
CA ALA A 184 12.38 30.86 12.80
C ALA A 184 13.63 30.29 12.10
N LYS A 185 14.65 31.12 11.83
CA LYS A 185 15.89 30.68 11.16
C LYS A 185 16.78 29.80 12.03
N ASN A 186 16.69 29.90 13.36
CA ASN A 186 17.54 29.16 14.28
C ASN A 186 17.06 27.72 14.55
N TRP A 187 16.04 27.23 13.83
CA TRP A 187 15.36 25.96 14.10
C TRP A 187 15.72 24.85 13.10
N TRP A 188 16.58 25.16 12.14
CA TRP A 188 17.07 24.30 11.05
C TRP A 188 18.59 24.28 11.10
#